data_AF-F8LC33-F1
#
_entry.id   AF-F8LC33-F1
#
_cell.length_a   1.000
_cell.length_b   1.000
_cell.length_c   1.000
_cell.angle_alpha   90.00
_cell.angle_beta   90.00
_cell.angle_gamma   90.00
#
_symmetry.space_group_name_H-M   'P 1'
#
loop_
_entity.id
_entity.type
_entity.pdbx_description
1 polymer ?
#
loop_
_entity_poly.entity_id
_entity_poly.type
_entity_poly.pdbx_seq_one_letter_code
_entity_poly.pdbx_strand_id
1 'polypeptide(L)' 'MTMGQKGTHTWDMILDYHCCPECSYIFESRQPFEEVFGKLQKKEVCPRCSKHFLVAKEKKVSFGPLIGEPQPIETEWGS' A
#
# COMPACT_ATOMS: atom_id res chain seq x y z
N MET A 1 11.27 38.24 6.58
CA MET A 1 10.45 37.21 5.90
C MET A 1 10.97 35.86 6.38
N THR A 2 10.32 35.28 7.39
CA THR A 2 10.69 33.98 7.95
C THR A 2 10.25 32.89 6.97
N MET A 3 11.21 32.18 6.38
CA MET A 3 10.94 31.01 5.56
C MET A 3 10.29 29.95 6.46
N GLY A 4 9.00 29.69 6.27
CA GLY A 4 8.30 28.62 6.95
C GLY A 4 9.01 27.30 6.65
N GLN A 5 9.55 26.65 7.68
CA GLN A 5 10.14 25.33 7.55
C GLN A 5 9.02 24.37 7.15
N LYS A 6 9.02 23.91 5.89
CA LYS A 6 8.15 22.82 5.43
C LYS A 6 8.55 21.58 6.22
N GLY A 7 7.69 21.14 7.15
CA GLY A 7 7.94 19.96 7.96
C GLY A 7 8.06 18.72 7.10
N THR A 8 9.17 17.99 7.23
CA THR A 8 9.42 16.69 6.60
C THR A 8 8.75 15.54 7.38
N HIS A 9 7.60 15.80 7.99
CA HIS A 9 6.94 14.89 8.94
C HIS A 9 5.92 13.94 8.28
N THR A 10 6.05 13.67 6.98
CA THR A 10 5.21 12.67 6.30
C THR A 10 5.99 11.36 6.21
N TRP A 11 5.64 10.40 7.06
CA TRP A 11 6.09 9.01 6.90
C TRP A 11 5.14 8.25 5.97
N ASP A 12 5.68 7.32 5.19
CA ASP A 12 4.87 6.40 4.40
C ASP A 12 4.04 5.52 5.34
N MET A 13 2.72 5.64 5.24
CA MET A 13 1.78 4.81 6.00
C MET A 13 1.32 3.64 5.14
N ILE A 14 1.69 2.43 5.54
CA ILE A 14 1.18 1.19 4.93
C ILE A 14 -0.04 0.76 5.74
N LEU A 15 -1.21 0.77 5.11
CA LEU A 15 -2.46 0.33 5.71
C LEU A 15 -3.28 -0.46 4.68
N ASP A 16 -3.44 -1.75 4.94
CA ASP A 16 -4.31 -2.64 4.17
C ASP A 16 -5.42 -3.21 5.05
N TYR A 17 -6.55 -3.54 4.45
CA TYR A 17 -7.62 -4.29 5.11
C TYR A 17 -7.71 -5.69 4.50
N HIS A 18 -7.75 -6.71 5.36
CA HIS A 18 -7.87 -8.11 4.94
C HIS A 18 -9.12 -8.75 5.53
N CYS A 19 -9.77 -9.58 4.73
CA CYS A 19 -10.84 -10.46 5.20
C CYS A 19 -10.27 -11.85 5.47
N CYS A 20 -10.45 -12.37 6.68
CA CYS A 20 -10.02 -13.71 7.02
C CYS A 20 -10.83 -14.76 6.24
N PRO A 21 -10.18 -15.69 5.50
CA PRO A 21 -10.89 -16.68 4.70
C PRO A 21 -11.65 -17.72 5.55
N GLU A 22 -11.28 -17.87 6.82
CA GLU A 22 -11.84 -18.90 7.71
C GLU A 22 -13.06 -18.41 8.52
N CYS A 23 -13.07 -17.16 8.95
CA CYS A 23 -14.12 -16.61 9.82
C CYS A 23 -14.73 -15.29 9.32
N SER A 24 -14.34 -14.83 8.12
CA SER A 24 -14.83 -13.62 7.47
C SER A 24 -14.63 -12.32 8.26
N TYR A 25 -13.78 -12.34 9.28
CA TYR A 25 -13.45 -11.13 10.03
C TYR A 25 -12.53 -10.21 9.22
N ILE A 26 -12.89 -8.94 9.15
CA ILE A 26 -12.11 -7.90 8.47
C ILE A 26 -11.25 -7.18 9.51
N PHE A 27 -9.95 -7.02 9.23
CA PHE A 27 -9.00 -6.35 10.11
C PHE A 27 -7.95 -5.57 9.35
N GLU A 28 -7.32 -4.60 10.03
CA GLU A 28 -6.22 -3.81 9.48
C GLU A 28 -4.88 -4.53 9.61
N SER A 29 -4.04 -4.41 8.58
CA SER A 29 -2.65 -4.83 8.58
C SER A 29 -1.76 -3.68 8.15
N ARG A 30 -0.72 -3.44 8.96
CA ARG A 30 0.35 -2.49 8.68
C ARG A 30 1.65 -3.17 8.25
N GLN A 31 1.59 -4.48 8.02
CA GLN A 31 2.75 -5.25 7.60
C GLN A 31 3.02 -4.99 6.11
N PRO A 32 4.27 -4.68 5.74
CA PRO A 32 4.64 -4.52 4.33
C PRO A 32 4.54 -5.86 3.60
N PHE A 33 4.37 -5.79 2.28
CA PHE A 33 4.53 -6.96 1.42
C PHE A 33 6.02 -7.21 1.13
N GLU A 34 6.40 -8.47 1.04
CA GLU A 34 7.73 -8.92 0.63
C GLU A 34 7.70 -9.46 -0.80
N GLU A 35 8.79 -9.29 -1.55
CA GLU A 35 8.87 -9.85 -2.91
C GLU A 35 9.39 -11.30 -2.86
N VAL A 36 8.55 -12.24 -3.30
CA VAL A 36 8.83 -13.68 -3.33
C VAL A 36 8.48 -14.22 -4.71
N PHE A 37 9.49 -14.71 -5.46
CA PHE A 37 9.35 -15.21 -6.83
C PHE A 37 8.61 -14.24 -7.78
N GLY A 38 8.92 -12.94 -7.70
CA GLY A 38 8.30 -11.91 -8.55
C GLY A 38 6.86 -11.53 -8.17
N LYS A 39 6.35 -12.03 -7.04
CA LYS A 39 5.04 -11.65 -6.48
C LYS A 39 5.21 -10.96 -5.14
N LEU A 40 4.34 -10.00 -4.83
CA LEU A 40 4.29 -9.38 -3.51
C LEU A 40 3.45 -10.25 -2.59
N GLN A 41 4.01 -10.73 -1.48
CA GLN A 41 3.34 -11.63 -0.54
C GLN A 41 3.57 -11.20 0.90
N LYS A 42 2.60 -11.44 1.78
CA LYS A 42 2.76 -11.33 3.23
C LYS A 42 1.98 -12.42 3.96
N LYS A 43 2.47 -12.79 5.14
CA LYS A 43 1.83 -13.78 6.02
C LYS A 43 1.06 -13.06 7.11
N GLU A 44 -0.25 -13.26 7.13
CA GLU A 44 -1.16 -12.64 8.09
C GLU A 44 -1.65 -13.65 9.12
N VAL A 45 -2.00 -13.13 10.30
CA VAL A 45 -2.66 -13.90 11.36
C VAL A 45 -3.96 -13.22 11.69
N CYS A 46 -5.09 -13.94 11.54
CA CYS A 46 -6.38 -13.38 11.90
C CYS A 46 -6.44 -13.12 13.42
N PRO A 47 -6.69 -11.89 13.88
CA PRO A 47 -6.75 -11.58 15.31
C PRO A 47 -7.97 -12.20 16.01
N ARG A 48 -8.98 -12.65 15.25
CA ARG A 48 -10.18 -13.28 15.80
C ARG A 48 -10.04 -14.79 15.99
N CYS A 49 -9.62 -15.51 14.94
CA CYS A 49 -9.58 -16.99 14.95
C CYS A 49 -8.16 -17.57 14.98
N SER A 50 -7.13 -16.70 15.03
CA SER A 50 -5.69 -17.06 15.10
C SER A 50 -5.18 -17.93 13.96
N LYS A 51 -5.94 -18.04 12.85
CA LYS A 51 -5.53 -18.75 11.65
C LYS A 51 -4.54 -17.93 10.86
N HIS A 52 -3.54 -18.61 10.32
CA HIS A 52 -2.51 -18.04 9.48
C HIS A 52 -2.92 -18.18 8.01
N PHE A 53 -2.70 -17.15 7.21
CA PHE A 53 -2.94 -17.20 5.77
C PHE A 53 -1.98 -16.30 5.01
N LEU A 54 -1.85 -16.54 3.70
CA LEU A 54 -1.00 -15.74 2.82
C LEU A 54 -1.87 -14.77 2.03
N VAL A 55 -1.41 -13.53 1.96
CA VAL A 55 -1.97 -12.51 1.08
C VAL A 55 -0.97 -12.25 -0.03
N ALA A 56 -1.38 -12.41 -1.28
CA ALA A 56 -0.56 -12.14 -2.45
C ALA A 56 -1.17 -11.01 -3.28
N LYS A 57 -0.32 -10.15 -3.84
CA LYS A 57 -0.69 -9.08 -4.76
C LYS A 57 0.21 -9.14 -5.99
N GLU A 58 -0.39 -8.97 -7.17
CA GLU A 58 0.37 -8.81 -8.39
C GLU A 58 1.05 -7.45 -8.42
N LYS A 59 2.32 -7.44 -8.85
CA LYS A 59 3.05 -6.20 -9.08
C LYS A 59 2.41 -5.53 -10.30
N LYS A 60 1.71 -4.42 -10.11
CA LYS A 60 1.28 -3.59 -11.24
C LYS A 60 2.54 -3.07 -11.90
N VAL A 61 2.87 -3.61 -13.07
CA VAL A 61 3.94 -3.07 -13.91
C VAL A 61 3.41 -1.73 -14.42
N SER A 62 3.79 -0.64 -13.76
CA SER A 62 3.60 0.68 -14.34
C SER A 62 4.57 0.78 -15.50
N PHE A 63 4.06 0.59 -16.72
CA PHE A 63 4.77 0.97 -17.92
C PHE A 63 4.88 2.50 -17.91
N GLY A 64 6.01 3.01 -17.43
CA GLY A 64 6.32 4.44 -17.49
C GLY A 64 6.50 4.89 -18.94
N PRO A 65 6.60 6.20 -19.21
CA PRO A 65 6.88 6.67 -20.56
C PRO A 65 8.15 6.00 -21.06
N LEU A 66 8.10 5.33 -22.22
CA LEU A 66 9.32 4.80 -22.85
C LEU A 66 10.34 5.92 -23.12
N ILE A 67 9.86 7.18 -23.22
CA ILE A 67 10.63 8.42 -23.29
C ILE A 67 9.78 9.52 -22.61
N GLY A 68 10.36 10.27 -21.67
CA GLY A 68 9.76 11.47 -21.04
C GLY A 68 9.49 11.35 -19.53
N GLU A 69 9.42 12.48 -18.84
CA GLU A 69 9.07 12.55 -17.41
C GLU A 69 7.55 12.40 -17.20
N PRO A 70 7.10 11.62 -16.20
CA PRO A 70 5.68 11.49 -15.90
C PRO A 70 5.10 12.84 -15.48
N GLN A 71 4.14 13.34 -16.27
CA GLN A 71 3.41 14.57 -15.94
C GLN A 71 2.55 14.32 -14.69
N PRO A 72 2.63 15.16 -13.64
CA PRO A 72 1.73 15.06 -12.51
C PRO A 72 0.30 15.28 -12.98
N ILE A 73 -0.64 14.48 -12.47
CA ILE A 73 -2.05 14.67 -12.77
C ILE A 73 -2.51 15.99 -12.14
N GLU A 74 -2.75 17.01 -12.96
CA GLU A 74 -3.36 18.26 -12.54
C GLU A 74 -4.84 18.01 -12.26
N THR A 75 -5.19 17.73 -11.00
CA THR A 75 -6.60 17.83 -10.59
C THR A 75 -6.94 19.29 -10.41
N GLU A 76 -7.54 19.88 -11.43
CA GLU A 76 -8.28 21.14 -11.34
C GLU A 76 -9.47 20.95 -10.39
N TRP A 77 -9.31 21.39 -9.13
CA TRP A 77 -10.45 21.54 -8.23
C TRP A 77 -11.20 22.81 -8.65
N GLY A 78 -12.08 22.65 -9.63
CA GLY A 78 -12.95 23.72 -10.12
C GLY A 78 -13.89 24.23 -9.02
N SER A 79 -13.91 25.54 -8.82
CA SER A 79 -15.03 26.33 -8.30
C SER A 79 -14.98 27.71 -8.92
#